data_AF-A0A2D7I9B5-F1
#
_entry.id   AF-A0A2D7I9B5-F1
#
_cell.length_a   1.000
_cell.length_b   1.000
_cell.length_c   1.000
_cell.angle_alpha   90.00
_cell.angle_beta   90.00
_cell.angle_gamma   90.00
#
_symmetry.space_group_name_H-M   'P 1'
#
loop_
_entity.id
_entity.type
_entity.pdbx_description
1 polymer ?
#
loop_
_entity_poly.entity_id
_entity_poly.type
_entity_poly.pdbx_seq_one_letter_code
_entity_poly.pdbx_strand_id
1 'polypeptide(L)'
;MTNKYFVLIFFMLALNIQAQEIKNKKDELLLYSQFGEFCTMCEATIVCSDKPGMTGESFLDDESYALIHLETRTFWSQISTIWEFFVRNFEGYEVKGHSRPVIIYYSQDGKWSDIEVADARISVDPNLIQIKQFVIDRVSREWISQNDQSLGTCKRVPLWKTLEYIDQRISKSNDNE
;
A
#
# COMPACT_ATOMS: atom_id res chain seq x y z
N MET A 1 -68.09 30.64 -27.93
CA MET A 1 -67.51 30.88 -26.60
C MET A 1 -66.57 29.75 -26.28
N THR A 2 -65.28 30.08 -26.32
CA THR A 2 -64.11 29.24 -26.07
C THR A 2 -64.08 28.80 -24.61
N ASN A 3 -63.92 27.51 -24.34
CA ASN A 3 -63.54 27.05 -23.01
C ASN A 3 -62.54 25.90 -23.07
N LYS A 4 -61.33 26.24 -22.60
CA LYS A 4 -60.45 25.46 -21.73
C LYS A 4 -59.67 24.31 -22.37
N TYR A 5 -58.53 24.72 -22.92
CA TYR A 5 -57.30 23.95 -22.91
C TYR A 5 -56.99 23.44 -21.49
N PHE A 6 -57.02 22.12 -21.31
CA PHE A 6 -56.43 21.44 -20.16
C PHE A 6 -55.20 20.69 -20.67
N VAL A 7 -54.10 21.42 -20.85
CA VAL A 7 -52.79 20.81 -21.15
C VAL A 7 -52.25 20.31 -19.81
N LEU A 8 -52.57 19.07 -19.48
CA LEU A 8 -51.87 18.28 -18.47
C LEU A 8 -50.47 17.97 -19.03
N ILE A 9 -49.51 18.86 -18.73
CA ILE A 9 -48.09 18.53 -18.81
C ILE A 9 -47.85 17.50 -17.70
N PHE A 10 -48.04 16.23 -18.06
CA PHE A 10 -47.58 15.11 -17.25
C PHE A 10 -46.05 15.16 -17.32
N PHE A 11 -45.48 15.81 -16.31
CA PHE A 11 -44.06 15.84 -16.03
C PHE A 11 -43.63 14.40 -15.77
N MET A 12 -43.35 13.66 -16.85
CA MET A 12 -42.45 12.51 -16.81
C MET A 12 -41.07 13.08 -16.45
N LEU A 13 -40.91 13.42 -15.16
CA LEU A 13 -39.62 13.35 -14.49
C LEU A 13 -39.21 11.89 -14.62
N ALA A 14 -38.56 11.62 -15.75
CA ALA A 14 -37.64 10.52 -15.88
C ALA A 14 -36.79 10.60 -14.62
N LEU A 15 -37.11 9.70 -13.68
CA LEU A 15 -36.21 9.23 -12.67
C LEU A 15 -35.01 8.70 -13.46
N ASN A 16 -34.08 9.61 -13.79
CA ASN A 16 -32.67 9.33 -13.91
C ASN A 16 -32.24 8.88 -12.52
N ILE A 17 -32.68 7.68 -12.14
CA ILE A 17 -31.91 6.80 -11.29
C ILE A 17 -30.70 6.48 -12.15
N GLN A 18 -29.77 7.44 -12.22
CA GLN A 18 -28.38 7.07 -12.32
C GLN A 18 -28.19 6.21 -11.08
N ALA A 19 -28.28 4.90 -11.28
CA ALA A 19 -27.60 3.94 -10.46
C ALA A 19 -26.13 4.32 -10.61
N GLN A 20 -25.74 5.35 -9.87
CA GLN A 20 -24.38 5.64 -9.56
C GLN A 20 -24.03 4.41 -8.73
N GLU A 21 -23.41 3.43 -9.40
CA GLU A 21 -22.60 2.44 -8.72
C GLU A 21 -21.62 3.26 -7.88
N ILE A 22 -22.04 3.58 -6.66
CA ILE A 22 -21.12 3.82 -5.57
C ILE A 22 -20.48 2.44 -5.45
N LYS A 23 -19.44 2.21 -6.26
CA LYS A 23 -18.41 1.22 -6.02
C LYS A 23 -17.95 1.56 -4.62
N ASN A 24 -18.60 0.94 -3.66
CA ASN A 24 -18.21 0.92 -2.28
C ASN A 24 -16.86 0.20 -2.37
N LYS A 25 -15.80 0.99 -2.54
CA LYS A 25 -14.43 0.51 -2.71
C LYS A 25 -14.07 -0.03 -1.34
N LYS A 26 -14.56 -1.24 -1.07
CA LYS A 26 -14.37 -2.00 0.15
C LYS A 26 -12.92 -1.81 0.53
N ASP A 27 -12.68 -1.11 1.64
CA ASP A 27 -11.39 -0.54 2.02
C ASP A 27 -10.25 -1.50 1.69
N GLU A 28 -9.63 -1.29 0.53
CA GLU A 28 -8.51 -2.11 0.09
C GLU A 28 -7.33 -1.70 0.95
N LEU A 29 -6.96 -2.58 1.88
CA LEU A 29 -5.77 -2.42 2.70
C LEU A 29 -4.55 -2.21 1.82
N LEU A 30 -3.55 -1.52 2.37
CA LEU A 30 -2.41 -1.00 1.62
C LEU A 30 -1.67 -2.09 0.82
N LEU A 31 -1.49 -3.29 1.35
CA LEU A 31 -0.75 -4.35 0.64
C LEU A 31 -1.64 -5.19 -0.27
N TYR A 32 -2.75 -5.74 0.26
CA TYR A 32 -3.65 -6.66 -0.44
C TYR A 32 -5.03 -6.67 0.21
N SER A 33 -5.87 -7.68 -0.08
CA SER A 33 -7.08 -7.92 0.71
C SER A 33 -6.74 -8.32 2.16
N GLN A 34 -7.73 -8.28 3.05
CA GLN A 34 -7.62 -8.74 4.45
C GLN A 34 -6.99 -10.12 4.64
N PHE A 35 -7.00 -10.98 3.61
CA PHE A 35 -6.37 -12.31 3.63
C PHE A 35 -5.06 -12.37 2.83
N GLY A 36 -4.93 -11.57 1.76
CA GLY A 36 -3.73 -11.56 0.90
C GLY A 36 -2.51 -10.92 1.57
N GLU A 37 -2.75 -10.07 2.57
CA GLU A 37 -1.71 -9.46 3.41
C GLU A 37 -0.85 -10.48 4.15
N PHE A 38 -1.38 -11.68 4.43
CA PHE A 38 -0.67 -12.77 5.11
C PHE A 38 0.11 -13.68 4.16
N CYS A 39 0.14 -13.35 2.87
CA CYS A 39 0.94 -14.10 1.93
C CYS A 39 2.43 -13.88 2.22
N THR A 40 3.04 -14.83 2.91
CA THR A 40 4.46 -14.85 3.27
C THR A 40 5.39 -14.97 2.06
N MET A 41 4.85 -15.38 0.91
CA MET A 41 5.56 -15.57 -0.35
C MET A 41 5.25 -14.46 -1.39
N CYS A 42 4.45 -13.45 -1.05
CA CYS A 42 4.04 -12.43 -2.00
C CYS A 42 4.85 -11.16 -1.83
N GLU A 43 5.62 -10.75 -2.82
CA GLU A 43 6.32 -9.47 -2.82
C GLU A 43 5.38 -8.30 -3.09
N ALA A 44 5.66 -7.15 -2.47
CA ALA A 44 4.89 -5.94 -2.69
C ALA A 44 5.79 -4.71 -2.69
N THR A 45 5.39 -3.68 -3.42
CA THR A 45 6.07 -2.40 -3.44
C THR A 45 5.13 -1.28 -3.01
N ILE A 46 5.62 -0.43 -2.12
CA ILE A 46 4.92 0.71 -1.54
C ILE A 46 5.76 1.96 -1.75
N VAL A 47 5.13 3.07 -2.13
CA VAL A 47 5.76 4.38 -2.15
C VAL A 47 5.11 5.24 -1.08
N CYS A 48 5.93 5.86 -0.23
CA CYS A 48 5.51 6.78 0.82
C CYS A 48 6.11 8.17 0.59
N SER A 49 5.31 9.20 0.83
CA SER A 49 5.66 10.58 0.50
C SER A 49 4.78 11.58 1.25
N ASP A 50 5.31 12.78 1.48
CA ASP A 50 4.62 13.89 2.12
C ASP A 50 3.55 14.58 1.23
N LYS A 51 3.68 14.49 -0.10
CA LYS A 51 2.72 15.09 -1.05
C LYS A 51 1.47 14.21 -1.24
N PRO A 52 0.25 14.70 -0.92
CA PRO A 52 -0.98 13.96 -1.17
C PRO A 52 -1.32 13.89 -2.67
N GLY A 53 -1.89 12.78 -3.14
CA GLY A 53 -2.52 12.71 -4.47
C GLY A 53 -1.65 12.20 -5.63
N MET A 54 -0.61 11.41 -5.36
CA MET A 54 0.24 10.86 -6.42
C MET A 54 -0.47 9.81 -7.28
N THR A 55 -0.99 10.24 -8.42
CA THR A 55 -1.59 9.37 -9.43
C THR A 55 -0.60 9.15 -10.58
N GLY A 56 0.15 8.05 -10.53
CA GLY A 56 1.06 7.64 -11.61
C GLY A 56 2.46 7.23 -11.15
N GLU A 57 3.18 6.57 -12.06
CA GLU A 57 4.57 6.10 -11.91
C GLU A 57 5.59 7.20 -12.21
N SER A 58 5.24 8.18 -13.07
CA SER A 58 6.05 9.34 -13.44
C SER A 58 6.43 10.25 -12.26
N PHE A 59 5.84 10.00 -11.10
CA PHE A 59 6.19 10.69 -9.87
C PHE A 59 7.61 10.34 -9.39
N LEU A 60 8.13 9.14 -9.69
CA LEU A 60 9.37 8.67 -9.07
C LEU A 60 10.65 9.32 -9.63
N ASP A 61 10.58 10.16 -10.65
CA ASP A 61 11.80 10.62 -11.33
C ASP A 61 12.49 11.81 -10.64
N ASP A 62 11.73 12.79 -10.14
CA ASP A 62 12.28 14.06 -9.61
C ASP A 62 11.83 14.38 -8.18
N GLU A 63 11.26 13.40 -7.49
CA GLU A 63 10.53 13.66 -6.26
C GLU A 63 11.19 13.06 -5.03
N SER A 64 10.79 13.58 -3.87
CA SER A 64 11.21 13.10 -2.57
C SER A 64 10.24 12.03 -2.08
N TYR A 65 10.74 10.81 -1.86
CA TYR A 65 9.93 9.66 -1.46
C TYR A 65 10.75 8.55 -0.80
N ALA A 66 10.06 7.66 -0.11
CA ALA A 66 10.58 6.37 0.32
C ALA A 66 9.87 5.25 -0.47
N LEU A 67 10.64 4.53 -1.29
CA LEU A 67 10.17 3.34 -2.00
C LEU A 67 10.56 2.11 -1.20
N ILE A 68 9.56 1.32 -0.80
CA ILE A 68 9.70 0.16 0.06
C ILE A 68 9.35 -1.07 -0.75
N HIS A 69 10.30 -1.98 -0.90
CA HIS A 69 10.12 -3.31 -1.47
C HIS A 69 10.04 -4.32 -0.33
N LEU A 70 8.85 -4.88 -0.13
CA LEU A 70 8.63 -6.00 0.78
C LEU A 70 8.98 -7.29 0.06
N GLU A 71 10.05 -7.93 0.51
CA GLU A 71 10.54 -9.18 -0.05
C GLU A 71 9.82 -10.39 0.57
N THR A 72 9.91 -11.54 -0.10
CA THR A 72 9.39 -12.79 0.46
C THR A 72 10.10 -13.13 1.78
N ARG A 73 9.43 -13.89 2.65
CA ARG A 73 10.09 -14.42 3.84
C ARG A 73 11.33 -15.24 3.43
N THR A 74 12.49 -14.92 4.01
CA THR A 74 13.71 -15.70 3.80
C THR A 74 13.48 -17.17 4.16
N PHE A 75 14.22 -18.09 3.53
CA PHE A 75 14.12 -19.54 3.72
C PHE A 75 14.06 -19.98 5.22
N TRP A 76 14.74 -19.25 6.11
CA TRP A 76 14.71 -19.48 7.57
C TRP A 76 13.38 -19.13 8.23
N SER A 77 12.63 -18.16 7.70
CA SER A 77 11.28 -17.83 8.18
C SER A 77 10.21 -18.82 7.66
N GLN A 78 10.52 -19.61 6.63
CA GLN A 78 9.72 -20.79 6.26
C GLN A 78 9.91 -21.93 7.29
N ILE A 79 11.12 -22.11 7.83
CA ILE A 79 11.38 -23.04 8.93
C ILE A 79 10.69 -22.58 10.24
N SER A 80 10.63 -21.28 10.52
CA SER A 80 9.87 -20.77 11.67
C SER A 80 8.36 -21.01 11.53
N THR A 81 7.83 -21.08 10.31
CA THR A 81 6.41 -21.42 10.06
C THR A 81 6.10 -22.88 10.45
N ILE A 82 7.07 -23.80 10.32
CA ILE A 82 6.96 -25.18 10.82
C ILE A 82 6.93 -25.19 12.36
N TRP A 83 7.74 -24.35 13.01
CA TRP A 83 7.70 -24.16 14.46
C TRP A 83 6.41 -23.49 14.96
N GLU A 84 5.88 -22.50 14.23
CA GLU A 84 4.57 -21.89 14.53
C GLU A 84 3.44 -22.92 14.43
N PHE A 85 3.50 -23.87 13.49
CA PHE A 85 2.54 -24.98 13.42
C PHE A 85 2.66 -25.93 14.63
N PHE A 86 3.87 -26.15 15.14
CA PHE A 86 4.10 -26.90 16.39
C PHE A 86 3.55 -26.15 17.61
N VAL A 87 3.74 -24.83 17.69
CA VAL A 87 3.22 -23.99 18.78
C VAL A 87 1.69 -23.86 18.71
N ARG A 88 1.09 -23.89 17.52
CA ARG A 88 -0.37 -23.84 17.33
C ARG A 88 -1.11 -25.09 17.82
N ASN A 89 -0.40 -26.16 18.21
CA ASN A 89 -0.99 -27.29 18.93
C ASN A 89 -1.13 -27.04 20.44
N PHE A 90 -0.62 -25.91 20.94
CA PHE A 90 -0.95 -25.39 22.27
C PHE A 90 -2.15 -24.44 22.14
N GLU A 91 -3.19 -24.66 22.95
CA GLU A 91 -4.39 -23.82 22.98
C GLU A 91 -4.02 -22.34 23.24
N GLY A 92 -4.53 -21.42 22.40
CA GLY A 92 -4.45 -19.96 22.63
C GLY A 92 -3.53 -19.14 21.73
N TYR A 93 -2.98 -19.68 20.63
CA TYR A 93 -2.12 -18.88 19.73
C TYR A 93 -2.94 -18.05 18.72
N GLU A 94 -3.19 -16.78 19.04
CA GLU A 94 -3.72 -15.79 18.10
C GLU A 94 -2.60 -15.29 17.16
N VAL A 95 -2.86 -15.27 15.84
CA VAL A 95 -1.91 -14.72 14.86
C VAL A 95 -1.86 -13.20 15.03
N LYS A 96 -0.81 -12.69 15.67
CA LYS A 96 -0.63 -11.24 15.92
C LYS A 96 -0.02 -10.48 14.74
N GLY A 97 0.55 -11.18 13.76
CA GLY A 97 1.22 -10.59 12.61
C GLY A 97 2.37 -11.45 12.08
N HIS A 98 3.19 -10.87 11.21
CA HIS A 98 4.39 -11.51 10.68
C HIS A 98 5.49 -10.48 10.36
N SER A 99 6.75 -10.92 10.39
CA SER A 99 7.89 -10.12 9.91
C SER A 99 8.33 -10.53 8.51
N ARG A 100 8.85 -9.55 7.75
CA ARG A 100 9.41 -9.73 6.40
C ARG A 100 10.63 -8.82 6.18
N PRO A 101 11.64 -9.28 5.44
CA PRO A 101 12.70 -8.39 4.97
C PRO A 101 12.11 -7.32 4.06
N VAL A 102 12.67 -6.11 4.16
CA VAL A 102 12.35 -4.99 3.31
C VAL A 102 13.61 -4.29 2.83
N ILE A 103 13.57 -3.83 1.59
CA ILE A 103 14.56 -2.93 1.01
C ILE A 103 13.92 -1.56 0.84
N ILE A 104 14.59 -0.53 1.32
CA ILE A 104 14.11 0.85 1.31
C ILE A 104 15.06 1.68 0.44
N TYR A 105 14.48 2.31 -0.56
CA TYR A 105 15.14 3.24 -1.47
C TYR A 105 14.62 4.64 -1.16
N TYR A 106 15.48 5.50 -0.63
CA TYR A 106 15.13 6.90 -0.41
C TYR A 106 15.55 7.72 -1.63
N SER A 107 14.64 8.57 -2.08
CA SER A 107 14.92 9.60 -3.06
C SER A 107 14.71 10.96 -2.41
N GLN A 108 15.65 11.88 -2.61
CA GLN A 108 15.50 13.30 -2.33
C GLN A 108 15.69 14.08 -3.63
N ASP A 109 14.63 14.72 -4.09
CA ASP A 109 14.61 15.49 -5.35
C ASP A 109 15.20 14.70 -6.54
N GLY A 110 14.76 13.44 -6.66
CA GLY A 110 15.22 12.50 -7.70
C GLY A 110 16.59 11.86 -7.44
N LYS A 111 17.31 12.22 -6.37
CA LYS A 111 18.60 11.60 -6.05
C LYS A 111 18.44 10.48 -5.05
N TRP A 112 18.90 9.29 -5.41
CA TRP A 112 18.88 8.15 -4.52
C TRP A 112 20.02 8.23 -3.51
N SER A 113 19.69 7.95 -2.24
CA SER A 113 20.70 7.69 -1.22
C SER A 113 21.05 6.22 -1.16
N ASP A 114 21.92 5.85 -0.20
CA ASP A 114 22.24 4.46 0.09
C ASP A 114 20.98 3.63 0.34
N ILE A 115 21.02 2.40 -0.19
CA ILE A 115 19.97 1.40 -0.03
C ILE A 115 19.98 0.91 1.41
N GLU A 116 18.80 0.86 2.01
CA GLU A 116 18.64 0.40 3.37
C GLU A 116 17.89 -0.93 3.43
N VAL A 117 18.44 -1.91 4.14
CA VAL A 117 17.79 -3.20 4.40
C VAL A 117 17.30 -3.25 5.85
N ALA A 118 16.05 -3.66 6.06
CA ALA A 118 15.43 -3.75 7.36
C ALA A 118 14.42 -4.90 7.44
N ASP A 119 13.77 -5.06 8.59
CA ASP A 119 12.61 -5.92 8.75
C ASP A 119 11.34 -5.08 8.95
N ALA A 120 10.28 -5.39 8.20
CA ALA A 120 8.94 -4.88 8.45
C ALA A 120 8.14 -5.86 9.29
N ARG A 121 7.48 -5.36 10.34
CA ARG A 121 6.51 -6.12 11.13
C ARG A 121 5.09 -5.71 10.73
N ILE A 122 4.35 -6.64 10.16
CA ILE A 122 2.96 -6.45 9.72
C ILE A 122 2.04 -7.04 10.79
N SER A 123 1.27 -6.21 11.50
CA SER A 123 0.36 -6.64 12.56
C SER A 123 -1.09 -6.79 12.07
N VAL A 124 -1.83 -7.73 12.64
CA VAL A 124 -3.26 -7.98 12.29
C VAL A 124 -4.18 -6.98 12.96
N ASP A 125 -3.93 -6.77 14.25
CA ASP A 125 -4.66 -5.84 15.09
C ASP A 125 -3.66 -5.19 16.05
N PRO A 126 -3.35 -3.89 15.92
CA PRO A 126 -3.89 -2.96 14.91
C PRO A 126 -3.36 -3.22 13.49
N ASN A 127 -4.01 -2.66 12.46
CA ASN A 127 -3.64 -2.81 11.04
C ASN A 127 -2.41 -1.98 10.65
N LEU A 128 -1.23 -2.31 11.17
CA LEU A 128 0.00 -1.53 10.99
C LEU A 128 1.10 -2.30 10.25
N ILE A 129 1.95 -1.57 9.53
CA ILE A 129 3.28 -2.01 9.08
C ILE A 129 4.30 -1.16 9.83
N GLN A 130 5.12 -1.78 10.66
CA GLN A 130 6.20 -1.10 11.39
C GLN A 130 7.54 -1.40 10.73
N ILE A 131 8.31 -0.36 10.40
CA ILE A 131 9.64 -0.45 9.79
C ILE A 131 10.55 0.55 10.49
N LYS A 132 11.56 0.06 11.21
CA LYS A 132 12.48 0.88 12.02
C LYS A 132 11.75 1.95 12.85
N GLN A 133 11.91 3.23 12.49
CA GLN A 133 11.34 4.38 13.18
C GLN A 133 10.07 4.96 12.58
N PHE A 134 9.43 4.25 11.64
CA PHE A 134 8.15 4.68 11.11
C PHE A 134 7.14 3.54 11.06
N VAL A 135 5.88 3.95 11.05
CA VAL A 135 4.70 3.11 11.06
C VAL A 135 3.83 3.52 9.89
N ILE A 136 3.20 2.55 9.24
CA ILE A 136 2.24 2.79 8.17
C ILE A 136 0.92 2.17 8.58
N ASP A 137 -0.12 2.99 8.67
CA ASP A 137 -1.48 2.48 8.85
C ASP A 137 -1.96 1.89 7.52
N ARG A 138 -2.39 0.63 7.52
CA ARG A 138 -2.76 -0.09 6.30
C ARG A 138 -4.13 0.29 5.77
N VAL A 139 -4.97 0.91 6.60
CA VAL A 139 -6.33 1.37 6.27
C VAL A 139 -6.28 2.81 5.81
N SER A 140 -5.82 3.72 6.68
CA SER A 140 -5.74 5.16 6.39
C SER A 140 -4.61 5.50 5.42
N ARG A 141 -3.60 4.61 5.30
CA ARG A 141 -2.38 4.77 4.51
C ARG A 141 -1.47 5.87 5.03
N GLU A 142 -1.71 6.31 6.26
CA GLU A 142 -0.90 7.34 6.88
C GLU A 142 0.49 6.79 7.19
N TRP A 143 1.50 7.55 6.81
CA TRP A 143 2.89 7.28 7.13
C TRP A 143 3.26 8.12 8.36
N ILE A 144 3.66 7.48 9.45
CA ILE A 144 3.77 8.09 10.77
C ILE A 144 5.17 7.82 11.32
N SER A 145 5.78 8.82 11.95
CA SER A 145 7.03 8.67 12.69
C SER A 145 6.83 7.99 14.05
N GLN A 146 7.92 7.60 14.71
CA GLN A 146 7.88 7.12 16.11
C GLN A 146 7.25 8.09 17.12
N ASN A 147 7.23 9.40 16.81
CA ASN A 147 6.66 10.43 17.68
C ASN A 147 5.19 10.75 17.35
N ASP A 148 4.51 9.86 16.61
CA ASP A 148 3.12 10.03 16.17
C ASP A 148 2.90 11.26 15.26
N GLN A 149 3.97 11.73 14.61
CA GLN A 149 3.91 12.81 13.62
C GLN A 149 3.68 12.20 12.24
N SER A 150 2.66 12.70 11.53
CA SER A 150 2.38 12.36 10.15
C SER A 150 3.54 12.82 9.25
N LEU A 151 4.17 11.86 8.57
CA LEU A 151 5.22 12.06 7.57
C LEU A 151 4.65 12.15 6.15
N GLY A 152 3.40 11.70 5.96
CA GLY A 152 2.74 11.70 4.67
C GLY A 152 1.80 10.52 4.48
N THR A 153 1.71 10.05 3.24
CA THR A 153 0.83 8.93 2.88
C THR A 153 1.57 7.92 2.02
N CYS A 154 1.15 6.67 2.14
CA CYS A 154 1.70 5.56 1.37
C CYS A 154 0.69 5.05 0.33
N LYS A 155 1.20 4.51 -0.77
CA LYS A 155 0.39 3.81 -1.77
C LYS A 155 1.12 2.58 -2.28
N ARG A 156 0.35 1.54 -2.60
CA ARG A 156 0.86 0.39 -3.35
C ARG A 156 1.14 0.80 -4.78
N VAL A 157 2.26 0.34 -5.31
CA VAL A 157 2.62 0.51 -6.73
C VAL A 157 2.74 -0.86 -7.42
N PRO A 158 2.68 -0.92 -8.76
CA PRO A 158 2.76 -2.20 -9.47
C PRO A 158 4.15 -2.85 -9.34
N LEU A 159 4.23 -3.98 -8.65
CA LEU A 159 5.47 -4.71 -8.33
C LEU A 159 6.44 -4.78 -9.51
N TRP A 160 6.04 -5.43 -10.62
CA TRP A 160 6.92 -5.71 -11.75
C TRP A 160 7.55 -4.46 -12.36
N LYS A 161 6.75 -3.41 -12.54
CA LYS A 161 7.24 -2.15 -13.09
C LYS A 161 8.14 -1.41 -12.12
N THR A 162 7.86 -1.49 -10.82
CA THR A 162 8.72 -0.91 -9.80
C THR A 162 10.08 -1.61 -9.74
N LEU A 163 10.12 -2.94 -9.87
CA LEU A 163 11.37 -3.69 -9.94
C LEU A 163 12.19 -3.34 -11.19
N GLU A 164 11.52 -3.23 -12.35
CA GLU A 164 12.17 -2.76 -13.59
C GLU A 164 12.75 -1.36 -13.44
N TYR A 165 11.99 -0.44 -12.82
CA TYR A 165 12.45 0.91 -12.53
C TYR A 165 13.68 0.93 -11.59
N ILE A 166 13.68 0.10 -10.54
CA ILE A 166 14.83 -0.06 -9.63
C ILE A 166 16.07 -0.51 -10.40
N ASP A 167 15.93 -1.57 -11.21
CA ASP A 167 17.03 -2.16 -11.99
C ASP A 167 17.65 -1.15 -12.98
N GLN A 168 16.79 -0.40 -13.69
CA GLN A 168 17.23 0.66 -14.59
C GLN A 168 17.97 1.78 -13.86
N ARG A 169 17.54 2.15 -12.65
CA ARG A 169 18.12 3.26 -11.88
C ARG A 169 19.46 2.87 -11.26
N ILE A 170 19.58 1.66 -10.73
CA ILE A 170 20.84 1.11 -10.23
C ILE A 170 21.87 1.01 -11.36
N SER A 171 21.47 0.49 -12.53
CA SER A 171 22.36 0.39 -13.70
C SER A 171 22.91 1.76 -14.13
N LYS A 172 22.03 2.79 -14.21
CA LYS A 172 22.45 4.16 -14.52
C LYS A 172 23.39 4.77 -13.49
N SER A 173 23.27 4.41 -12.21
CA SER A 173 24.18 4.91 -11.17
C SER A 173 25.59 4.37 -11.37
N ASN A 174 25.71 3.09 -11.73
CA ASN A 174 27.00 2.43 -11.93
C ASN A 174 27.71 2.88 -13.22
N ASP A 175 26.95 3.29 -14.26
CA ASP A 175 27.51 3.81 -15.51
C ASP A 175 28.06 5.25 -15.40
N ASN A 176 27.77 5.95 -14.30
CA ASN A 176 28.20 7.35 -14.06
C ASN A 176 29.36 7.47 -13.05
N GLU A 177 29.94 6.36 -12.58
CA GLU A 177 31.22 6.31 -11.84
C GLU A 177 32.41 6.05 -12.78
#